data_AF-A0A3D3BMC8-F1
#
_entry.id   AF-A0A3D3BMC8-F1
#
_cell.length_a   1.000
_cell.length_b   1.000
_cell.length_c   1.000
_cell.angle_alpha   90.00
_cell.angle_beta   90.00
_cell.angle_gamma   90.00
#
_symmetry.space_group_name_H-M   'P 1'
#
loop_
_entity.id
_entity.type
_entity.pdbx_description
1 polymer ?
#
loop_
_entity_poly.entity_id
_entity_poly.type
_entity_poly.pdbx_seq_one_letter_code
_entity_poly.pdbx_strand_id
1 'polypeptide(L)' 'MDWLNVGAIVAGVVVLIAWYKADNAATPESRRPWLIARYGAIGFIIMWLIVEGPAMYRLIFEGGVE' A
#
# COMPACT_ATOMS: atom_id res chain seq x y z
N MET A 1 5.78 -11.76 -13.70
CA MET A 1 5.75 -10.95 -12.46
C MET A 1 4.52 -10.09 -12.54
N ASP A 2 3.52 -10.33 -11.69
CA ASP A 2 2.27 -9.58 -11.76
C ASP A 2 2.52 -8.10 -11.44
N TRP A 3 2.17 -7.21 -12.36
CA TRP A 3 2.37 -5.76 -12.21
C TRP A 3 1.67 -5.20 -10.96
N LEU A 4 0.65 -5.91 -10.47
CA LEU A 4 -0.05 -5.61 -9.23
C LEU A 4 0.85 -5.75 -7.99
N ASN A 5 1.70 -6.78 -7.93
CA ASN A 5 2.67 -6.99 -6.85
C ASN A 5 3.74 -5.89 -6.84
N VAL A 6 4.22 -5.49 -8.02
CA VAL A 6 5.15 -4.37 -8.17
C VAL A 6 4.49 -3.06 -7.71
N GLY A 7 3.24 -2.83 -8.11
CA GLY A 7 2.44 -1.69 -7.68
C GLY A 7 2.27 -1.63 -6.15
N ALA A 8 2.05 -2.78 -5.49
CA ALA A 8 1.89 -2.85 -4.04
C ALA A 8 3.19 -2.50 -3.30
N ILE A 9 4.35 -2.94 -3.81
CA ILE A 9 5.65 -2.55 -3.26
C ILE A 9 5.86 -1.04 -3.36
N VAL A 10 5.60 -0.46 -4.54
CA VAL A 10 5.71 0.99 -4.76
C VAL A 10 4.74 1.74 -3.84
N ALA A 11 3.50 1.28 -3.71
CA ALA A 11 2.51 1.85 -2.80
C ALA A 11 2.98 1.81 -1.33
N GLY A 12 3.61 0.70 -0.91
CA GLY A 12 4.21 0.60 0.42
C GLY A 12 5.27 1.68 0.69
N VAL A 13 6.19 1.90 -0.26
CA VAL A 13 7.20 2.96 -0.17
C VAL A 13 6.54 4.35 -0.12
N VAL A 14 5.55 4.59 -1.00
CA VAL A 14 4.82 5.87 -1.05
C VAL A 14 4.08 6.13 0.26
N VAL A 15 3.44 5.13 0.88
CA VAL A 15 2.77 5.28 2.18
C VAL A 15 3.76 5.77 3.24
N LEU A 16 4.94 5.15 3.34
CA LEU A 16 5.93 5.52 4.35
C LEU A 16 6.43 6.95 4.17
N ILE A 17 6.76 7.34 2.93
CA ILE A 17 7.21 8.70 2.60
C ILE A 17 6.10 9.71 2.87
N ALA A 18 4.88 9.43 2.39
CA ALA A 18 3.74 10.32 2.54
C ALA A 18 3.35 10.49 4.01
N TRP A 19 3.46 9.43 4.82
CA TRP A 19 3.25 9.50 6.26
C TRP A 19 4.27 10.42 6.92
N TYR A 20 5.57 10.18 6.70
CA TYR A 20 6.63 11.02 7.25
C TYR A 20 6.47 12.50 6.84
N LYS A 21 6.17 12.77 5.57
CA LYS A 21 5.99 14.14 5.07
C LYS A 21 4.73 14.81 5.62
N ALA A 22 3.63 14.08 5.81
CA ALA A 22 2.41 14.63 6.39
C ALA A 22 2.59 15.01 7.86
N ASP A 23 3.29 14.17 8.64
CA ASP A 23 3.52 14.40 10.07
C ASP A 23 4.49 15.57 10.30
N ASN A 24 5.47 15.77 9.42
CA ASN A 24 6.46 16.84 9.51
C ASN A 24 6.12 18.10 8.69
N ALA A 25 4.89 18.20 8.16
CA ALA A 25 4.46 19.36 7.39
C ALA A 25 4.31 20.60 8.28
N ALA A 26 4.95 21.71 7.90
CA ALA A 26 4.96 22.95 8.67
C ALA A 26 3.59 23.66 8.68
N THR A 27 2.77 23.45 7.65
CA THR A 27 1.44 24.06 7.52
C THR A 27 0.39 23.03 7.10
N PRO A 28 -0.90 23.24 7.45
CA PRO A 28 -1.99 22.37 7.00
C PRO A 28 -2.10 22.25 5.47
N GLU A 29 -1.81 23.32 4.75
CA GLU A 29 -1.85 23.35 3.27
C GLU A 29 -0.78 22.45 2.67
N SER A 30 0.45 22.49 3.20
CA SER A 30 1.55 21.61 2.77
C SER A 30 1.34 20.15 3.15
N ARG A 31 0.56 19.87 4.21
CA ARG A 31 0.19 18.52 4.65
C ARG A 31 -0.79 17.83 3.72
N ARG A 32 -1.77 18.57 3.19
CA ARG A 32 -2.88 18.04 2.38
C ARG A 32 -2.47 17.14 1.21
N PRO A 33 -1.50 17.49 0.33
CA PRO A 33 -1.10 16.61 -0.77
C PRO A 33 -0.51 15.28 -0.27
N TRP A 34 0.23 15.30 0.84
CA TRP A 34 0.79 14.08 1.44
C TRP A 34 -0.28 13.18 2.05
N LEU A 35 -1.33 13.75 2.63
CA LEU A 35 -2.48 12.97 3.08
C LEU A 35 -3.18 12.27 1.90
N ILE A 36 -3.38 12.98 0.78
CA ILE A 36 -3.97 12.39 -0.42
C ILE A 36 -3.10 11.23 -0.93
N ALA A 37 -1.78 11.44 -1.04
CA ALA A 37 -0.84 10.40 -1.47
C ALA A 37 -0.86 9.19 -0.53
N ARG A 38 -0.89 9.43 0.79
CA ARG A 38 -0.98 8.38 1.82
C ARG A 38 -2.26 7.57 1.66
N TYR A 39 -3.42 8.21 1.57
CA TYR A 39 -4.69 7.50 1.43
C TYR A 39 -4.81 6.76 0.10
N GLY A 40 -4.33 7.34 -1.00
CA GLY A 40 -4.29 6.67 -2.30
C GLY A 40 -3.43 5.41 -2.26
N ALA A 41 -2.25 5.48 -1.66
CA ALA A 41 -1.35 4.35 -1.55
C ALA A 41 -1.88 3.26 -0.58
N ILE A 42 -2.52 3.64 0.53
CA ILE A 42 -3.25 2.69 1.39
C ILE A 42 -4.36 1.98 0.62
N GLY A 43 -5.16 2.73 -0.16
CA GLY A 43 -6.23 2.16 -0.98
C GLY A 43 -5.71 1.13 -1.99
N PHE A 44 -4.57 1.41 -2.62
CA PHE A 44 -3.93 0.46 -3.53
C PHE A 44 -3.48 -0.83 -2.80
N ILE A 45 -2.88 -0.70 -1.62
CA ILE A 45 -2.45 -1.86 -0.82
C ILE A 45 -3.66 -2.73 -0.41
N ILE A 46 -4.77 -2.10 -0.04
CA ILE A 46 -6.01 -2.82 0.28
C ILE A 46 -6.53 -3.57 -0.96
N MET A 47 -6.56 -2.92 -2.13
CA MET A 47 -6.96 -3.56 -3.37
C MET A 47 -6.06 -4.77 -3.69
N TRP A 48 -4.74 -4.62 -3.55
CA TRP A 48 -3.80 -5.72 -3.70
C TRP A 48 -4.09 -6.87 -2.73
N LEU A 49 -4.32 -6.58 -1.45
CA LEU A 49 -4.70 -7.59 -0.45
C LEU A 49 -6.02 -8.30 -0.79
N ILE A 50 -7.00 -7.62 -1.38
CA ILE A 50 -8.25 -8.25 -1.79
C ILE A 50 -8.01 -9.24 -2.93
N VAL A 51 -7.14 -8.90 -3.88
CA VAL A 51 -6.86 -9.74 -5.06
C VAL A 51 -5.92 -10.90 -4.72
N GLU A 52 -4.79 -10.61 -4.06
CA GLU A 52 -3.72 -11.58 -3.80
C GLU A 52 -3.86 -12.28 -2.44
N GLY A 53 -4.59 -11.66 -1.49
CA GLY A 53 -4.78 -12.19 -0.15
C GLY A 53 -5.35 -13.61 -0.12
N PRO A 54 -6.34 -13.99 -0.94
CA PRO A 54 -6.82 -15.37 -1.00
C PRO A 54 -5.72 -16.36 -1.43
N ALA A 55 -4.92 -16.03 -2.43
CA ALA A 55 -3.82 -16.88 -2.90
C ALA A 55 -2.73 -17.01 -1.81
N MET A 56 -2.34 -15.89 -1.19
CA MET A 56 -1.42 -15.89 -0.05
C MET A 56 -1.94 -16.70 1.13
N TYR A 57 -3.23 -16.59 1.47
CA TYR A 57 -3.84 -17.35 2.56
C TYR A 57 -3.74 -18.85 2.30
N ARG A 58 -4.06 -19.32 1.09
CA ARG A 58 -3.92 -20.73 0.71
C ARG A 58 -2.46 -21.21 0.79
N LEU A 59 -1.52 -20.40 0.30
CA LEU A 59 -0.09 -20.71 0.36
C LEU A 59 0.42 -20.82 1.80
N ILE A 60 0.01 -19.90 2.68
CA ILE A 60 0.53 -19.80 4.05
C ILE A 60 -0.15 -20.81 4.98
N PHE A 61 -1.46 -21.02 4.84
CA PHE A 61 -2.26 -21.76 5.84
C PHE A 61 -2.78 -23.11 5.35
N GLU A 62 -2.96 -23.30 4.04
CA GLU A 62 -3.47 -24.55 3.46
C GLU A 62 -2.34 -25.41 2.86
N GLY A 63 -1.07 -24.99 3.05
CA GLY A 63 0.10 -25.75 2.63
C GLY A 63 0.40 -25.66 1.13
N GLY A 64 -0.26 -24.76 0.40
CA GLY A 64 0.12 -24.40 -0.97
C GLY A 64 0.37 -25.59 -1.89
N VAL A 65 -0.64 -26.43 -2.09
CA VAL A 65 -0.58 -27.53 -3.06
C VAL A 65 -1.34 -27.09 -4.32
N GLU A 66 -0.59 -26.80 -5.38
CA GLU A 66 -1.06 -27.13 -6.74
C GLU A 66 -1.12 -28.66 -6.89
#